data_AF-A0A656JVF1-F1
#
_entry.id   AF-A0A656JVF1-F1
#
_cell.length_a   1.000
_cell.length_b   1.000
_cell.length_c   1.000
_cell.angle_alpha   90.00
_cell.angle_beta   90.00
_cell.angle_gamma   90.00
#
_symmetry.space_group_name_H-M   'P 1'
#
loop_
_entity.id
_entity.type
_entity.pdbx_description
1 polymer ?
#
loop_
_entity_poly.entity_id
_entity_poly.type
_entity_poly.pdbx_seq_one_letter_code
_entity_poly.pdbx_strand_id
1 'polypeptide(L)' 'QDPAFRRVFYTELLPELKQQGKTIIVISHDDRYFYIADQLVRMQAGRIEVEQVLSEAAPA' A
#
# COMPACT_ATOMS: atom_id res chain seq x y z
N GLN A 1 -6.87 14.40 -5.82
CA GLN A 1 -5.67 14.83 -5.08
C GLN A 1 -4.51 15.10 -6.03
N ASP A 2 -3.66 16.07 -5.68
CA ASP A 2 -2.41 16.43 -6.39
C ASP A 2 -1.53 15.17 -6.64
N PRO A 3 -1.12 14.89 -7.89
CA PRO A 3 -0.25 13.76 -8.21
C PRO A 3 1.08 13.74 -7.43
N ALA A 4 1.67 14.90 -7.16
CA ALA A 4 2.96 15.00 -6.46
C ALA A 4 2.83 14.53 -5.01
N PHE A 5 1.79 15.00 -4.31
CA PHE A 5 1.52 14.58 -2.93
C PHE A 5 1.24 13.07 -2.83
N ARG A 6 0.53 12.47 -3.80
CA ARG A 6 0.28 11.02 -3.79
C ARG A 6 1.56 10.22 -3.83
N ARG A 7 2.51 10.60 -4.70
CA ARG A 7 3.80 9.90 -4.79
C ARG A 7 4.49 9.91 -3.43
N VAL A 8 4.69 11.08 -2.83
CA VAL A 8 5.31 11.23 -1.50
C VAL A 8 4.57 10.43 -0.44
N PHE A 9 3.23 10.52 -0.41
CA PHE A 9 2.41 9.77 0.52
C PHE A 9 2.70 8.26 0.43
N TYR A 10 2.61 7.68 -0.77
CA TYR A 10 2.78 6.24 -0.96
C TYR A 10 4.23 5.77 -0.82
N THR A 11 5.21 6.51 -1.33
CA THR A 11 6.61 6.03 -1.43
C THR A 11 7.52 6.48 -0.30
N GLU A 12 7.10 7.44 0.53
CA GLU A 12 7.92 7.96 1.64
C GLU A 12 7.20 7.81 2.97
N LEU A 13 6.02 8.42 3.11
CA LEU A 13 5.31 8.46 4.40
C LEU A 13 4.85 7.08 4.88
N LEU A 14 4.23 6.27 4.01
CA LEU A 14 3.77 4.93 4.41
C LEU A 14 4.94 4.00 4.82
N PRO A 15 6.05 3.92 4.05
CA PRO A 15 7.24 3.18 4.50
C PRO A 15 7.80 3.65 5.85
N GLU A 16 7.90 4.96 6.09
CA GLU A 16 8.39 5.50 7.36
C GLU A 16 7.50 5.08 8.54
N LEU A 17 6.18 5.21 8.40
CA LEU A 17 5.23 4.79 9.42
C LEU A 17 5.31 3.28 9.71
N LYS A 18 5.53 2.47 8.66
CA LYS A 18 5.73 1.02 8.80
C LYS A 18 7.02 0.71 9.56
N GLN A 19 8.12 1.39 9.25
CA GLN A 19 9.40 1.24 9.97
C GLN A 19 9.29 1.62 11.45
N GLN A 20 8.38 2.54 11.79
CA GLN A 20 8.05 2.87 13.18
C GLN A 20 7.16 1.82 13.89
N GLY A 21 6.87 0.69 13.24
CA GLY A 21 6.05 -0.40 13.79
C GLY A 21 4.56 -0.08 13.84
N LYS A 22 4.08 0.90 13.05
CA LYS A 22 2.65 1.22 12.98
C LYS A 22 1.93 0.25 12.04
N THR A 23 0.71 -0.15 12.43
CA THR A 23 -0.23 -0.79 11.50
C THR A 23 -0.91 0.30 10.67
N ILE A 24 -0.88 0.14 9.34
CA ILE A 24 -1.38 1.11 8.38
C ILE A 24 -2.51 0.48 7.57
N ILE A 25 -3.62 1.18 7.46
CA ILE A 25 -4.74 0.79 6.58
C ILE A 25 -4.95 1.92 5.58
N VAL A 26 -4.81 1.61 4.29
CA VAL A 26 -5.04 2.55 3.20
C VAL A 26 -6.23 2.08 2.36
N ILE A 27 -7.22 2.96 2.18
CA ILE A 27 -8.36 2.72 1.30
C ILE A 27 -8.14 3.54 0.03
N SER A 28 -7.89 2.88 -1.09
CA SER A 28 -7.58 3.52 -2.37
C SER A 28 -8.05 2.69 -3.55
N HIS A 29 -8.35 3.38 -4.65
CA HIS A 29 -8.58 2.79 -5.98
C HIS A 29 -7.37 2.98 -6.91
N ASP A 30 -6.27 3.58 -6.42
CA ASP A 30 -5.06 3.88 -7.18
C ASP A 30 -4.16 2.64 -7.22
N ASP A 31 -4.43 1.76 -8.18
CA ASP A 31 -3.77 0.46 -8.35
C ASP A 31 -2.25 0.53 -8.58
N ARG A 32 -1.79 1.66 -9.10
CA ARG A 32 -0.37 1.97 -9.35
C ARG A 32 0.51 1.79 -8.13
N TYR A 33 -0.02 1.86 -6.91
CA TYR A 33 0.74 1.77 -5.66
C TYR A 33 0.44 0.50 -4.84
N PHE A 34 -0.35 -0.44 -5.37
CA PHE A 34 -0.68 -1.67 -4.64
C PHE A 34 0.54 -2.53 -4.31
N TYR A 35 1.62 -2.42 -5.10
CA TYR A 35 2.88 -3.11 -4.85
C TYR A 35 3.59 -2.69 -3.53
N ILE A 36 3.19 -1.56 -2.93
CA ILE A 36 3.78 -1.05 -1.68
C ILE A 36 3.16 -1.72 -0.45
N ALA A 37 1.92 -2.22 -0.57
CA ALA A 37 1.26 -2.91 0.52
C ALA A 37 1.92 -4.27 0.78
N ASP A 38 1.84 -4.76 2.04
CA ASP A 38 2.18 -6.14 2.37
C ASP A 38 1.02 -7.11 2.07
N GLN A 39 -0.20 -6.60 2.23
CA GLN A 39 -1.44 -7.32 1.99
C GLN A 39 -2.43 -6.41 1.28
N LEU A 40 -3.07 -6.93 0.25
CA LEU A 40 -4.11 -6.25 -0.49
C LEU A 40 -5.46 -6.91 -0.20
N VAL A 41 -6.42 -6.10 0.27
CA VAL A 41 -7.80 -6.54 0.51
C VAL A 41 -8.69 -5.85 -0.51
N ARG A 42 -9.34 -6.64 -1.37
CA ARG A 42 -10.25 -6.15 -2.41
C ARG A 42 -11.67 -6.60 -2.12
N MET A 43 -12.63 -5.72 -2.39
CA MET A 43 -14.03 -6.09 -2.39
C MET A 43 -14.54 -6.12 -3.84
N GLN A 44 -14.97 -7.28 -4.30
CA GLN A 44 -15.47 -7.50 -5.66
C GLN A 44 -16.80 -8.25 -5.62
N ALA A 45 -17.83 -7.67 -6.26
CA ALA A 45 -19.18 -8.27 -6.32
C ALA A 45 -19.74 -8.72 -4.94
N GLY A 46 -19.53 -7.92 -3.89
CA GLY A 46 -19.98 -8.22 -2.53
C GLY A 46 -19.16 -9.30 -1.80
N ARG A 47 -18.02 -9.72 -2.35
CA ARG A 47 -17.08 -10.66 -1.74
C ARG A 47 -15.76 -9.99 -1.44
N ILE A 48 -15.07 -10.49 -0.41
CA ILE A 48 -13.74 -10.03 -0.01
C ILE A 48 -12.71 -11.03 -0.53
N GLU A 49 -11.67 -10.51 -1.18
CA GLU A 49 -10.50 -11.23 -1.64
C GLU A 49 -9.26 -10.65 -0.96
N VAL A 50 -8.36 -11.53 -0.51
CA VAL A 50 -7.13 -11.14 0.18
C VAL A 50 -5.95 -11.72 -0.57
N GLU A 51 -4.99 -10.86 -0.91
CA GLU A 51 -3.77 -11.21 -1.63
C GLU A 51 -2.56 -10.78 -0.80
N GLN A 52 -1.57 -11.67 -0.66
CA GLN A 52 -0.27 -11.29 -0.11
C GLN A 52 0.59 -10.73 -1.23
N VAL A 53 1.05 -9.50 -1.06
CA VAL A 53 1.97 -8.88 -2.00
C VAL A 53 3.36 -9.33 -1.61
N LEU A 54 3.99 -10.16 -2.46
CA LEU A 54 5.38 -10.55 -2.26
C LEU A 54 6.25 -9.29 -2.43
N SER A 55 6.81 -8.79 -1.33
CA SER A 55 7.85 -7.78 -1.43
C SER A 55 9.13 -8.47 -1.89
N GLU A 56 9.61 -8.14 -3.10
CA GLU A 56 11.03 -8.29 -3.37
C GLU A 56 11.73 -7.36 -2.39
N ALA A 57 12.51 -7.95 -1.48
CA ALA A 57 13.26 -7.20 -0.48
C ALA A 57 14.02 -6.07 -1.19
N ALA A 58 13.76 -4.82 -0.80
CA ALA A 58 14.58 -3.70 -1.24
C ALA A 58 16.05 -4.05 -0.95
N PRO A 59 16.96 -3.90 -1.94
CA PRO A 59 18.37 -4.13 -1.68
C PRO A 59 18.82 -3.19 -0.55
N ALA A 60 19.63 -3.75 0.35
CA ALA A 60 20.19 -3.06 1.51
C ALA A 60 21.03 -1.83 1.13
#